data_AF-A0A960T0X0-F1
#
_entry.id   AF-A0A960T0X0-F1
#
_cell.length_a   1.000
_cell.length_b   1.000
_cell.length_c   1.000
_cell.angle_alpha   90.00
_cell.angle_beta   90.00
_cell.angle_gamma   90.00
#
_symmetry.space_group_name_H-M   'P 1'
#
loop_
_entity.id
_entity.type
_entity.pdbx_description
1 polymer ?
#
loop_
_entity_poly.entity_id
_entity_poly.type
_entity_poly.pdbx_seq_one_letter_code
_entity_poly.pdbx_strand_id
1 'polypeptide(L)'
;MTRRDEFPESVKRLLKDRAGNQCSHPDCRAVTTGAAEHPEKVNNVGKAAHICAAAPGGPRYTPEMSKEERRSVDNGIWLCSTHADEIDNDEARFPESLLRQWKRDAEELRKSAIGKPLPRPTDVHNAV
;
A
#
# COMPACT_ATOMS: atom_id res chain seq x y z
N MET A 1 -25.74 5.16 8.84
CA MET A 1 -24.42 4.82 8.28
C MET A 1 -23.37 5.65 9.00
N THR A 2 -22.55 5.02 9.85
CA THR A 2 -21.42 5.70 10.50
C THR A 2 -20.41 6.11 9.42
N ARG A 3 -19.93 7.35 9.48
CA ARG A 3 -19.00 7.91 8.50
C ARG A 3 -17.66 7.20 8.65
N ARG A 4 -17.22 6.44 7.65
CA ARG A 4 -15.88 5.80 7.65
C ARG A 4 -14.80 6.89 7.72
N ASP A 5 -13.79 6.67 8.55
CA ASP A 5 -12.64 7.57 8.69
C ASP A 5 -11.66 7.36 7.53
N GLU A 6 -12.06 7.81 6.34
CA GLU A 6 -11.29 7.67 5.11
C GLU A 6 -10.03 8.54 5.08
N PHE A 7 -8.97 8.02 4.46
CA PHE A 7 -7.73 8.77 4.26
C PHE A 7 -7.97 10.03 3.41
N PRO A 8 -7.45 11.20 3.81
CA PRO A 8 -7.32 12.34 2.91
C PRO A 8 -6.51 11.98 1.66
N GLU A 9 -6.79 12.64 0.53
CA GLU A 9 -6.04 12.42 -0.71
C GLU A 9 -4.53 12.68 -0.56
N SER A 10 -4.14 13.61 0.30
CA SER A 10 -2.73 13.84 0.64
C SER A 10 -2.08 12.62 1.29
N VAL A 11 -2.79 11.92 2.19
CA VAL A 11 -2.28 10.71 2.85
C VAL A 11 -2.22 9.55 1.86
N LYS A 12 -3.21 9.40 0.98
CA LYS A 12 -3.18 8.37 -0.08
C LYS A 12 -1.98 8.55 -1.01
N ARG A 13 -1.73 9.79 -1.46
CA ARG A 13 -0.55 10.13 -2.27
C ARG A 13 0.75 9.83 -1.51
N LEU A 14 0.84 10.25 -0.25
CA LEU A 14 2.03 10.00 0.57
C LEU A 14 2.30 8.50 0.74
N LEU A 15 1.29 7.67 1.01
CA LEU A 15 1.43 6.21 1.11
C LEU A 15 1.95 5.61 -0.20
N LYS A 16 1.35 6.01 -1.32
CA LYS A 16 1.75 5.58 -2.67
C LYS A 16 3.21 5.94 -2.96
N ASP A 17 3.62 7.16 -2.66
CA ASP A 17 4.97 7.66 -2.96
C ASP A 17 6.02 6.99 -2.06
N ARG A 18 5.73 6.79 -0.77
CA ARG A 18 6.60 6.07 0.17
C ARG A 18 6.80 4.61 -0.22
N ALA A 19 5.77 3.96 -0.75
CA ALA A 19 5.85 2.60 -1.29
C ALA A 19 6.45 2.55 -2.70
N GLY A 20 6.87 3.68 -3.27
CA GLY A 20 7.49 3.76 -4.59
C GLY A 20 6.54 3.31 -5.70
N ASN A 21 5.24 3.59 -5.55
CA ASN A 21 4.20 3.23 -6.52
C ASN A 21 4.10 1.70 -6.77
N GLN A 22 4.46 0.89 -5.77
CA GLN A 22 4.44 -0.57 -5.85
C GLN A 22 3.68 -1.18 -4.69
N CYS A 23 3.07 -2.35 -4.91
CA CYS A 23 2.42 -3.13 -3.87
C CYS A 23 3.41 -3.45 -2.73
N SER A 24 3.00 -3.21 -1.48
CA SER A 24 3.82 -3.53 -0.31
C SER A 24 3.87 -5.02 0.04
N HIS A 25 3.03 -5.88 -0.55
CA HIS A 25 3.14 -7.33 -0.35
C HIS A 25 4.51 -7.83 -0.86
N PRO A 26 5.29 -8.56 -0.03
CA PRO A 26 6.68 -8.89 -0.32
C PRO A 26 6.88 -9.67 -1.61
N ASP A 27 6.00 -10.64 -1.88
CA ASP A 27 6.10 -11.47 -3.10
C ASP A 27 5.43 -10.86 -4.34
N CYS A 28 4.70 -9.75 -4.19
CA CYS A 28 3.98 -9.13 -5.30
C CYS A 28 4.79 -8.01 -5.95
N ARG A 29 5.07 -6.95 -5.18
CA ARG A 29 5.82 -5.75 -5.63
C ARG A 29 5.34 -5.11 -6.94
N ALA A 30 4.15 -5.45 -7.42
CA ALA A 30 3.63 -4.99 -8.70
C ALA A 30 3.58 -3.46 -8.75
N VAL A 31 4.01 -2.89 -9.87
CA VAL A 31 3.84 -1.45 -10.14
C VAL A 31 2.34 -1.16 -10.25
N THR A 32 1.86 -0.18 -9.49
CA THR A 32 0.43 0.11 -9.37
C THR A 32 -0.01 1.33 -10.16
N THR A 33 0.90 2.08 -10.76
CA THR A 33 0.56 3.27 -11.55
C THR A 33 1.41 3.34 -12.81
N GLY A 34 0.77 3.70 -13.92
CA GLY A 34 1.41 3.95 -15.21
C GLY A 34 0.64 4.98 -16.03
N ALA A 35 1.19 5.36 -17.17
CA ALA A 35 0.51 6.24 -18.12
C ALA A 35 -0.81 5.61 -18.60
N ALA A 36 -1.81 6.45 -18.83
CA ALA A 36 -2.95 6.10 -19.67
C ALA A 36 -2.69 6.59 -21.11
N GLU A 37 -3.51 6.14 -22.06
CA GLU A 37 -3.45 6.61 -23.46
C GLU A 37 -3.62 8.14 -23.56
N HIS A 38 -4.48 8.72 -22.72
CA HIS A 38 -4.64 10.17 -22.65
C HIS A 38 -3.47 10.78 -21.87
N PRO A 39 -2.77 11.80 -22.42
CA PRO A 39 -1.51 12.32 -21.85
C PRO A 39 -1.66 12.93 -20.45
N GLU A 40 -2.85 13.41 -20.09
CA GLU A 40 -3.15 14.00 -18.77
C GLU A 40 -3.73 12.99 -17.76
N LYS A 41 -3.73 11.68 -18.08
CA LYS A 41 -4.32 10.65 -17.23
C LYS A 41 -3.30 9.57 -16.86
N VAL A 42 -3.58 8.91 -15.75
CA VAL A 42 -2.83 7.74 -15.28
C VAL A 42 -3.77 6.57 -15.07
N ASN A 43 -3.29 5.38 -15.36
CA ASN A 43 -3.89 4.14 -14.89
C ASN A 43 -3.39 3.88 -13.47
N ASN A 44 -4.30 3.61 -12.53
CA ASN A 44 -3.94 3.30 -11.15
C ASN A 44 -4.75 2.09 -10.66
N VAL A 45 -4.03 1.04 -10.26
CA VAL A 45 -4.59 -0.19 -9.68
C VAL A 45 -4.19 -0.37 -8.21
N GLY A 46 -3.60 0.66 -7.60
CA GLY A 46 -3.20 0.69 -6.20
C GLY A 46 -4.26 1.34 -5.31
N LYS A 47 -4.33 0.88 -4.07
CA LYS A 47 -5.22 1.36 -3.02
C LYS A 47 -4.41 1.67 -1.76
N ALA A 48 -4.79 2.75 -1.07
CA ALA A 48 -4.38 2.99 0.30
C ALA A 48 -5.31 2.19 1.21
N ALA A 49 -4.82 1.07 1.74
CA ALA A 49 -5.58 0.20 2.63
C ALA A 49 -5.30 0.56 4.09
N HIS A 50 -6.32 0.44 4.93
CA HIS A 50 -6.18 0.59 6.38
C HIS A 50 -5.59 -0.68 6.98
N ILE A 51 -4.59 -0.53 7.86
CA ILE A 51 -4.04 -1.63 8.65
C ILE A 51 -5.05 -2.00 9.75
N CYS A 52 -5.51 -1.01 10.53
CA CYS A 52 -6.67 -1.13 11.43
C CYS A 52 -7.87 -0.38 10.83
N ALA A 53 -9.05 -1.00 10.81
CA ALA A 53 -10.21 -0.48 10.07
C ALA A 53 -10.59 0.99 10.36
N ALA A 54 -11.10 1.64 9.32
CA ALA A 54 -11.59 3.02 9.34
C ALA A 54 -12.88 3.23 10.18
N ALA A 55 -13.53 2.16 10.62
CA ALA A 55 -14.79 2.21 11.34
C ALA A 55 -15.04 0.92 12.14
N PRO A 56 -15.88 0.96 13.20
CA PRO A 56 -16.33 -0.23 13.91
C PRO A 56 -16.91 -1.30 12.98
N GLY A 57 -16.62 -2.57 13.26
CA GLY A 57 -17.07 -3.72 12.48
C GLY A 57 -16.26 -4.00 11.22
N GLY A 58 -15.22 -3.21 10.93
CA GLY A 58 -14.23 -3.55 9.90
C GLY A 58 -13.07 -4.41 10.42
N PRO A 59 -12.23 -4.93 9.52
CA PRO A 59 -11.10 -5.80 9.87
C PRO A 59 -10.13 -5.14 10.83
N ARG A 60 -9.68 -5.87 11.86
CA ARG A 60 -8.69 -5.38 12.85
C ARG A 60 -9.07 -4.01 13.46
N TYR A 61 -10.36 -3.73 13.65
CA TYR A 61 -10.78 -2.46 14.26
C TYR A 61 -10.28 -2.33 15.70
N THR A 62 -9.66 -1.19 16.01
CA THR A 62 -9.17 -0.85 17.35
C THR A 62 -10.01 0.30 17.92
N PRO A 63 -10.88 0.06 18.91
CA PRO A 63 -11.74 1.08 19.53
C PRO A 63 -10.97 2.26 20.14
N GLU A 64 -9.76 2.01 20.60
CA GLU A 64 -8.91 2.98 21.29
C GLU A 64 -8.28 4.00 20.32
N MET A 65 -8.26 3.71 19.02
CA MET A 65 -7.73 4.64 18.02
C MET A 65 -8.65 5.85 17.86
N SER A 66 -8.07 7.04 17.89
CA SER A 66 -8.71 8.27 17.46
C SER A 66 -9.00 8.27 15.96
N LYS A 67 -9.85 9.20 15.53
CA LYS A 67 -10.12 9.44 14.11
C LYS A 67 -8.87 9.88 13.37
N GLU A 68 -8.04 10.69 14.02
CA GLU A 68 -6.79 11.22 13.49
C GLU A 68 -5.80 10.08 13.25
N GLU A 69 -5.67 9.15 14.21
CA GLU A 69 -4.85 7.95 14.06
C GLU A 69 -5.37 7.01 12.98
N ARG A 70 -6.69 6.78 12.91
CA ARG A 70 -7.28 5.94 11.84
C ARG A 70 -6.99 6.46 10.44
N ARG A 71 -6.86 7.79 10.29
CA ARG A 71 -6.63 8.49 9.01
C ARG A 71 -5.17 8.86 8.79
N SER A 72 -4.26 8.44 9.67
CA SER A 72 -2.85 8.78 9.57
C SER A 72 -2.12 7.89 8.57
N VAL A 73 -0.97 8.36 8.08
CA VAL A 73 -0.07 7.57 7.24
C VAL A 73 0.46 6.31 7.96
N ASP A 74 0.49 6.32 9.30
CA ASP A 74 1.00 5.21 10.10
C ASP A 74 0.01 4.04 10.16
N ASN A 75 -1.28 4.31 9.97
CA ASN A 75 -2.33 3.30 9.85
C ASN A 75 -2.57 2.86 8.39
N GLY A 76 -1.81 3.38 7.42
CA GLY A 76 -2.00 3.08 6.02
C GLY A 76 -0.90 2.19 5.43
N ILE A 77 -1.28 1.30 4.52
CA ILE A 77 -0.37 0.55 3.66
C ILE A 77 -0.80 0.69 2.19
N TRP A 78 0.15 0.79 1.27
CA TRP A 78 -0.12 0.85 -0.16
C TRP A 78 -0.08 -0.55 -0.78
N LEU A 79 -1.16 -0.99 -1.42
CA LEU A 79 -1.29 -2.33 -2.00
C LEU A 79 -1.92 -2.24 -3.40
N CYS A 80 -1.70 -3.24 -4.26
CA CYS A 80 -2.53 -3.37 -5.46
C CYS A 80 -3.96 -3.76 -5.05
N SER A 81 -4.93 -3.55 -5.95
CA SER A 81 -6.34 -3.83 -5.70
C SER A 81 -6.59 -5.23 -5.17
N THR A 82 -5.92 -6.25 -5.73
CA THR A 82 -6.03 -7.65 -5.30
C THR A 82 -5.62 -7.84 -3.85
N HIS A 83 -4.41 -7.44 -3.47
CA HIS A 83 -3.91 -7.67 -2.10
C HIS A 83 -4.62 -6.77 -1.09
N ALA A 84 -5.07 -5.58 -1.49
CA ALA A 84 -5.90 -4.74 -0.63
C ALA A 84 -7.22 -5.42 -0.27
N ASP A 85 -7.87 -6.09 -1.23
CA ASP A 85 -9.10 -6.83 -0.97
C ASP A 85 -8.81 -8.14 -0.19
N GLU A 86 -7.68 -8.80 -0.46
CA GLU A 86 -7.27 -10.02 0.23
C GLU A 86 -7.07 -9.81 1.74
N ILE A 87 -6.37 -8.74 2.14
CA ILE A 87 -6.07 -8.49 3.56
C ILE A 87 -7.33 -8.18 4.39
N ASP A 88 -8.36 -7.63 3.76
CA ASP A 88 -9.63 -7.32 4.43
C ASP A 88 -10.54 -8.54 4.53
N ASN A 89 -10.48 -9.45 3.55
CA ASN A 89 -11.29 -10.67 3.52
C ASN A 89 -10.77 -11.79 4.43
N ASP A 90 -9.47 -11.83 4.73
CA ASP A 90 -8.82 -12.87 5.55
C ASP A 90 -8.03 -12.26 6.72
N GLU A 91 -8.74 -11.61 7.64
CA GLU A 91 -8.10 -10.87 8.73
C GLU A 91 -7.23 -11.74 9.65
N ALA A 92 -7.58 -13.02 9.80
CA ALA A 92 -6.85 -13.97 10.62
C ALA A 92 -5.47 -14.29 10.03
N ARG A 93 -5.36 -14.39 8.70
CA ARG A 93 -4.09 -14.58 7.99
C ARG A 93 -3.25 -13.31 7.93
N PHE A 94 -3.89 -12.14 7.97
CA PHE A 94 -3.24 -10.84 7.85
C PHE A 94 -3.40 -9.99 9.13
N PRO A 95 -2.75 -10.35 10.24
CA PRO A 95 -2.81 -9.55 11.47
C PRO A 95 -2.11 -8.19 11.30
N GLU A 96 -2.48 -7.24 12.16
CA GLU A 96 -1.93 -5.87 12.18
C GLU A 96 -0.40 -5.85 12.14
N SER A 97 0.25 -6.68 12.95
CA SER A 97 1.71 -6.76 13.07
C SER A 97 2.39 -7.12 11.74
N LEU A 98 1.79 -8.03 10.96
CA LEU A 98 2.27 -8.44 9.65
C LEU A 98 2.15 -7.30 8.63
N LEU A 99 1.00 -6.62 8.59
CA LEU A 99 0.80 -5.49 7.67
C LEU A 99 1.73 -4.32 7.99
N ARG A 100 1.99 -4.06 9.28
CA ARG A 100 3.01 -3.09 9.70
C ARG A 100 4.41 -3.51 9.26
N GLN A 101 4.74 -4.79 9.31
CA GLN A 101 6.01 -5.31 8.81
C GLN A 101 6.14 -5.11 7.29
N TRP A 102 5.13 -5.48 6.51
CA TRP A 102 5.11 -5.28 5.05
C TRP A 102 5.27 -3.82 4.66
N LYS A 103 4.57 -2.91 5.35
CA LYS A 103 4.75 -1.46 5.16
C LYS A 103 6.21 -1.06 5.36
N ARG A 104 6.82 -1.43 6.50
CA ARG A 104 8.21 -1.07 6.81
C ARG A 104 9.18 -1.59 5.77
N ASP A 105 9.08 -2.87 5.43
CA ASP A 105 10.00 -3.51 4.48
C ASP A 105 9.86 -2.90 3.08
N ALA A 106 8.63 -2.62 2.65
CA ALA A 106 8.38 -1.97 1.38
C ALA A 106 8.99 -0.56 1.31
N GLU A 107 8.81 0.24 2.36
CA GLU A 107 9.33 1.61 2.43
C GLU A 107 10.87 1.62 2.52
N GLU A 108 11.47 0.74 3.33
CA GLU A 108 12.94 0.63 3.42
C GLU A 108 13.56 0.12 2.12
N LEU A 109 12.93 -0.86 1.46
CA LEU A 109 13.36 -1.32 0.14
C LEU A 109 13.39 -0.16 -0.86
N ARG A 110 12.33 0.66 -0.91
CA ARG A 110 12.27 1.81 -1.83
C ARG A 110 13.29 2.89 -1.46
N LYS A 111 13.44 3.19 -0.18
CA LYS A 111 14.45 4.12 0.32
C LYS A 111 15.86 3.69 -0.10
N SER A 112 16.18 2.40 0.03
CA SER A 112 17.48 1.85 -0.38
C SER A 112 17.71 1.87 -1.89
N ALA A 113 16.65 1.98 -2.70
CA ALA A 113 16.68 1.98 -4.16
C ALA A 113 16.79 3.39 -4.78
N ILE A 114 16.74 4.45 -3.97
CA ILE A 114 16.82 5.84 -4.48
C ILE A 114 18.12 6.03 -5.29
N GLY A 115 17.97 6.55 -6.51
CA GLY A 115 19.09 6.81 -7.42
C GLY A 115 19.72 5.56 -8.05
N LYS A 116 19.20 4.36 -7.78
CA LYS A 116 19.69 3.11 -8.34
C LYS A 116 18.85 2.70 -9.56
N PRO A 117 19.45 2.45 -10.73
CA PRO A 117 18.70 2.02 -11.90
C PRO A 117 18.07 0.66 -11.66
N LEU A 118 16.88 0.45 -12.21
CA LEU A 118 16.29 -0.88 -12.28
C LEU A 118 17.12 -1.75 -13.23
N PRO A 119 17.20 -3.08 -12.98
CA PRO A 119 17.79 -4.01 -13.94
C PRO A 119 17.11 -3.84 -15.30
N ARG A 120 17.92 -3.74 -16.35
CA ARG A 120 17.38 -3.71 -17.71
C ARG A 120 16.92 -5.12 -18.08
N PRO A 121 15.95 -5.26 -19.01
CA PRO A 121 15.55 -6.57 -19.52
C PRO A 121 16.71 -7.42 -20.05
N THR A 122 17.77 -6.77 -20.54
CA THR A 122 19.01 -7.43 -21.01
C THR A 122 19.84 -8.03 -19.89
N ASP A 123 19.70 -7.54 -18.66
CA ASP A 123 20.52 -7.98 -17.52
C ASP A 123 20.01 -9.32 -16.94
N VAL A 124 18.79 -9.74 -17.30
CA VAL A 124 18.13 -10.97 -16.80
C VAL A 124 18.50 -12.23 -17.61
N HIS A 125 19.09 -12.06 -18.81
CA HIS A 125 19.41 -13.17 -19.72
C HIS A 125 20.80 -13.81 -19.50
N ASN A 126 21.62 -13.24 -18.61
CA ASN A 126 22.98 -13.73 -18.32
C ASN A 126 23.09 -14.43 -16.95
N ALA A 127 21.97 -14.71 -16.29
CA ALA A 127 21.94 -15.51 -15.07
C ALA A 127 21.57 -16.96 -15.43
N VAL A 128 22.54 -17.71 -15.95
CA VAL A 128 22.52 -19.18 -16.01
C VAL A 128 23.85 -19.68 -15.47
#